data_AF-A0A117RH39-F1
#
_entry.id   AF-A0A117RH39-F1
#
_cell.length_a   1.000
_cell.length_b   1.000
_cell.length_c   1.000
_cell.angle_alpha   90.00
_cell.angle_beta   90.00
_cell.angle_gamma   90.00
#
_symmetry.space_group_name_H-M   'P 1'
#
loop_
_entity.id
_entity.type
_entity.pdbx_description
1 polymer ?
#
loop_
_entity_poly.entity_id
_entity_poly.type
_entity_poly.pdbx_seq_one_letter_code
_entity_poly.pdbx_strand_id
1 'polypeptide(L)' 'MGESLATQLLSADHEMACPNCGYLMWVRYSEIVAQTAVTCPCCYTHIWLVDQTGSAQNAGDVLQQQITQALKGLFR' A
#
# COMPACT_ATOMS: atom_id res chain seq x y z
N MET A 1 8.88 -19.80 -13.94
CA MET A 1 7.49 -19.51 -13.55
C MET A 1 7.51 -18.17 -12.84
N GLY A 2 7.01 -17.11 -13.47
CA GLY A 2 7.02 -15.77 -12.88
C GLY A 2 5.88 -15.64 -11.86
N GLU A 3 6.13 -14.92 -10.77
CA GLU A 3 5.09 -14.58 -9.79
C GLU A 3 4.00 -13.76 -10.48
N SER A 4 2.74 -13.95 -10.07
CA SER A 4 1.63 -13.19 -10.64
C SER A 4 1.82 -11.69 -10.39
N LEU A 5 1.38 -10.84 -11.33
CA LEU A 5 1.43 -9.38 -11.16
C LEU A 5 0.76 -8.92 -9.87
N ALA A 6 -0.33 -9.59 -9.46
CA ALA A 6 -1.01 -9.30 -8.20
C ALA A 6 -0.10 -9.58 -6.98
N THR A 7 0.67 -10.68 -7.01
CA THR A 7 1.63 -11.01 -5.96
C THR A 7 2.75 -9.99 -5.89
N GLN A 8 3.27 -9.55 -7.04
CA GLN A 8 4.32 -8.53 -7.12
C GLN A 8 3.84 -7.16 -6.62
N LEU A 9 2.58 -6.81 -6.87
CA LEU A 9 2.00 -5.57 -6.35
C LEU A 9 1.79 -5.62 -4.83
N LEU A 10 1.36 -6.77 -4.28
CA LEU A 10 1.19 -6.94 -2.83
C LEU A 10 2.51 -6.93 -2.05
N SER A 11 3.61 -7.33 -2.70
CA SER A 11 4.96 -7.27 -2.13
C SER A 11 5.69 -5.95 -2.41
N ALA A 12 5.12 -5.07 -3.23
CA ALA A 12 5.71 -3.78 -3.54
C ALA A 12 5.80 -2.91 -2.28
N ASP A 13 6.96 -2.29 -2.09
CA ASP A 13 7.16 -1.33 -1.01
C ASP A 13 6.58 0.04 -1.39
N HIS A 14 6.01 0.69 -0.39
CA HIS A 14 5.45 2.03 -0.46
C HIS A 14 6.07 2.90 0.63
N GLU A 15 6.64 4.03 0.24
CA GLU A 15 7.18 5.01 1.18
C GLU A 15 6.06 5.91 1.70
N MET A 16 5.98 6.06 3.02
CA MET A 16 5.02 6.94 3.67
C MET A 16 5.67 7.71 4.82
N ALA A 17 5.22 8.94 5.06
CA ALA A 17 5.65 9.72 6.20
C ALA A 17 4.81 9.38 7.45
N CYS A 18 5.47 9.19 8.59
CA CYS A 18 4.78 9.10 9.88
C CYS A 18 4.00 10.40 10.14
N PRO A 19 2.69 10.34 10.45
CA PRO A 19 1.89 11.55 10.66
C PRO A 19 2.28 12.32 11.93
N ASN A 20 2.98 11.68 12.87
CA ASN A 20 3.37 12.29 14.14
C ASN A 20 4.75 12.98 14.06
N CYS A 21 5.77 12.31 13.49
CA CYS A 21 7.14 12.83 13.47
C CYS A 21 7.71 13.11 12.07
N GLY A 22 6.98 12.79 11.00
CA GLY A 22 7.42 12.99 9.62
C GLY A 22 8.48 12.00 9.12
N TYR A 23 8.89 11.02 9.94
CA TYR A 23 9.87 10.01 9.54
C TYR A 23 9.34 9.16 8.37
N LEU A 24 10.15 9.03 7.31
CA LEU A 24 9.82 8.22 6.14
C LEU A 24 10.01 6.74 6.45
N MET A 25 8.96 5.95 6.27
CA MET A 25 8.95 4.51 6.51
C MET A 25 8.41 3.76 5.29
N TRP A 26 8.89 2.53 5.14
CA TRP A 26 8.53 1.63 4.05
C TRP A 26 7.49 0.65 4.57
N VAL A 27 6.37 0.55 3.88
CA VAL A 27 5.29 -0.42 4.17
C VAL A 27 4.95 -1.19 2.91
N ARG A 28 4.56 -2.45 3.04
CA ARG A 28 4.13 -3.24 1.89
C ARG A 28 2.69 -2.94 1.56
N TYR A 29 2.35 -3.04 0.28
CA TYR A 29 0.96 -2.89 -0.14
C TYR A 29 0.03 -3.91 0.52
N SER A 30 0.51 -5.12 0.77
CA SER A 30 -0.22 -6.14 1.55
C SER A 30 -0.57 -5.68 2.97
N GLU A 31 0.29 -4.91 3.63
CA GLU A 31 0.03 -4.35 4.97
C GLU A 31 -1.08 -3.28 4.93
N ILE A 32 -1.12 -2.49 3.87
CA ILE A 32 -2.18 -1.52 3.62
C ILE A 32 -3.52 -2.22 3.35
N VAL A 33 -3.54 -3.23 2.47
CA VAL A 33 -4.75 -4.00 2.15
C VAL A 33 -5.27 -4.77 3.37
N ALA A 34 -4.37 -5.34 4.17
CA ALA A 34 -4.71 -6.02 5.41
C ALA A 34 -5.04 -5.09 6.57
N GLN A 35 -4.96 -3.75 6.37
CA GLN A 35 -5.26 -2.73 7.36
C GLN A 35 -4.47 -2.92 8.66
N THR A 36 -3.19 -3.26 8.53
CA THR A 36 -2.35 -3.51 9.69
C THR A 36 -2.01 -2.19 10.40
N ALA A 37 -1.79 -2.30 11.71
CA ALA A 37 -1.11 -1.25 12.45
C ALA A 37 0.40 -1.45 12.29
N VAL A 38 1.10 -0.40 11.88
CA VAL A 38 2.56 -0.36 11.85
C VAL A 38 3.08 0.61 12.90
N THR A 39 4.21 0.27 13.51
CA THR A 39 4.84 1.12 14.51
C THR A 39 5.91 1.97 13.83
N CYS A 40 5.83 3.29 14.00
CA CYS A 40 6.89 4.17 13.55
C CYS A 40 8.21 3.84 14.30
N PRO A 41 9.31 3.55 13.60
CA PRO A 41 10.57 3.20 14.27
C PRO A 41 11.23 4.40 14.96
N CYS A 42 10.83 5.63 14.64
CA CYS A 42 11.39 6.86 15.19
C CYS A 42 10.66 7.32 16.46
N CYS A 43 9.32 7.42 16.42
CA CYS A 43 8.52 7.96 17.54
C CYS A 43 7.62 6.92 18.22
N TYR A 44 7.69 5.65 17.80
CA TYR A 44 6.90 4.53 18.35
C TYR A 44 5.37 4.72 18.31
N THR A 45 4.89 5.70 17.54
CA THR A 45 3.45 5.88 17.32
C THR A 45 2.90 4.73 16.47
N HIS A 46 1.76 4.17 16.89
CA HIS A 46 1.01 3.19 16.09
C HIS A 46 0.21 3.90 15.02
N ILE A 47 0.43 3.50 13.78
CA ILE A 47 -0.19 4.07 12.59
C ILE A 47 -1.07 2.99 11.97
N TRP A 48 -2.35 3.27 11.84
CA TRP A 48 -3.25 2.42 11.07
C TRP A 48 -3.10 2.73 9.59
N LEU A 49 -2.73 1.72 8.80
CA LEU A 49 -2.61 1.83 7.35
C LEU A 49 -4.01 1.74 6.73
N VAL A 50 -4.70 2.88 6.67
CA VAL A 50 -5.99 3.04 5.98
C VAL A 50 -5.78 3.75 4.64
N ASP A 51 -6.69 3.54 3.68
CA ASP A 51 -6.61 4.25 2.41
C ASP A 51 -6.85 5.77 2.56
N GLN A 52 -6.58 6.54 1.50
CA GLN A 52 -6.68 8.01 1.50
C GLN A 52 -8.08 8.55 1.84
N THR A 53 -9.12 7.72 1.80
CA THR A 53 -10.49 8.10 2.19
C THR A 53 -10.80 7.77 3.66
N GLY A 54 -9.84 7.22 4.40
CA GLY A 54 -10.04 6.69 5.74
C GLY A 54 -11.00 5.49 5.77
N SER A 55 -11.33 4.93 4.60
CA SER A 55 -12.32 3.87 4.46
C SER A 55 -11.62 2.57 4.11
N ALA A 56 -11.87 1.53 4.88
CA ALA A 56 -11.36 0.19 4.64
C ALA A 56 -11.80 -0.44 3.30
N GLN A 57 -12.75 0.17 2.60
CA GLN A 57 -13.51 -0.48 1.52
C GLN A 57 -13.01 -0.15 0.10
N ASN A 58 -12.29 0.95 -0.10
CA ASN A 58 -11.96 1.41 -1.46
C ASN A 58 -10.54 1.03 -1.91
N ALA A 59 -9.68 0.53 -1.01
CA ALA A 59 -8.34 0.05 -1.35
C ALA A 59 -8.37 -1.04 -2.44
N GLY A 60 -9.36 -1.94 -2.41
CA GLY A 60 -9.55 -2.97 -3.43
C GLY A 60 -9.91 -2.39 -4.81
N ASP A 61 -10.78 -1.38 -4.84
CA ASP A 61 -11.23 -0.74 -6.09
C ASP A 61 -10.14 0.14 -6.71
N VAL A 62 -9.39 0.88 -5.88
CA VAL A 62 -8.24 1.67 -6.34
C VAL A 62 -7.14 0.75 -6.86
N LEU A 63 -6.88 -0.38 -6.19
CA LEU A 63 -5.94 -1.39 -6.67
C LEU A 63 -6.39 -1.97 -8.01
N GLN A 64 -7.68 -2.30 -8.16
CA GLN A 64 -8.23 -2.82 -9.42
C GLN A 64 -8.09 -1.79 -10.55
N GLN A 65 -8.28 -0.50 -10.26
CA GLN A 65 -8.07 0.57 -11.24
C GLN A 65 -6.59 0.75 -11.62
N GLN A 66 -5.67 0.68 -10.65
CA GLN A 66 -4.22 0.77 -10.91
C GLN A 66 -3.70 -0.43 -11.70
N ILE A 67 -4.18 -1.65 -11.39
CA ILE A 67 -3.89 -2.86 -12.16
C ILE A 67 -4.42 -2.72 -13.60
N THR A 68 -5.67 -2.23 -13.75
CA THR A 68 -6.28 -2.03 -15.06
C THR A 68 -5.51 -1.00 -15.89
N GLN A 69 -5.02 0.07 -15.26
CA GLN A 69 -4.19 1.07 -15.93
C GLN A 69 -2.81 0.52 -16.31
N ALA A 70 -2.15 -0.22 -15.42
CA ALA A 70 -0.86 -0.85 -15.69
C ALA A 70 -0.94 -1.88 -16.83
N LEU A 71 -2.02 -2.66 -16.90
CA LEU A 71 -2.24 -3.64 -17.96
C LEU A 71 -2.61 -3.00 -19.31
N LYS A 72 -3.29 -1.85 -19.34
CA LYS A 72 -3.61 -1.14 -20.60
C LYS A 72 -2.37 -0.69 -21.38
N GLY A 73 -1.26 -0.43 -20.70
CA GLY A 73 0.00 -0.04 -21.35
C GLY A 73 0.78 -1.19 -22.00
N LEU A 74 0.44 -2.45 -21.69
CA LEU A 74 1.18 -3.64 -22.11
C LEU A 74 0.65 -4.30 -23.39
N PHE A 75 -0.53 -3.90 -23.90
CA PHE A 75 -1.17 -4.48 -25.09
C PHE A 75 -1.09 -3.57 -26.34
N ARG A 76 0.03 -2.87 -26.56
CA ARG A 76 0.24 -2.10 -27.80
C ARG A 76 1.21 -2.79 -28.74
#